data_AF-A0A8T1GY33-F1
#
_entry.id   AF-A0A8T1GY33-F1
#
_cell.length_a   1.000
_cell.length_b   1.000
_cell.length_c   1.000
_cell.angle_alpha   90.00
_cell.angle_beta   90.00
_cell.angle_gamma   90.00
#
_symmetry.space_group_name_H-M   'P 1'
#
loop_
_entity.id
_entity.type
_entity.pdbx_description
1 polymer ?
#
loop_
_entity_poly.entity_id
_entity_poly.type
_entity_poly.pdbx_seq_one_letter_code
_entity_poly.pdbx_strand_id
1 'polypeptide(L)'
;LKCAANAGLKVTTLGGNRSFSSMGFGRDDGALVINLKGLKHLKYDASTKLLSYGGPVMISEAANYMWSNFSRTLPHGRCPDVGMTGVAASGFGTLSRASGTVLDNIASVRVALANGSIVNADAKQNSELFWGVRGAASSLGVVLDFKIKTYEPPSQRVTNYTIEFNSSYKPTQQDNVDALIGTQKWALSKDNNDLVSIRFSLKTKSTLQGFFYGSSMKATKVFASLMKNLPASMVLTTNENDFWASESISTPGIVAQTLTPRRFFYITSVTIPRKTPLNNATAWELFSNTAFSPKLPDASASGFVDIWGG
;
A
#
# COMPACT_ATOMS: atom_id res chain seq x y z
N LEU A 1 -17.47 -25.50 3.43
CA LEU A 1 -16.41 -26.01 2.53
C LEU A 1 -16.67 -27.45 2.12
N LYS A 2 -16.70 -28.44 3.03
CA LYS A 2 -17.00 -29.85 2.67
C LYS A 2 -18.30 -30.02 1.86
N CYS A 3 -19.41 -29.41 2.28
CA CYS A 3 -20.66 -29.46 1.51
C CYS A 3 -20.52 -28.85 0.12
N ALA A 4 -19.83 -27.71 -0.01
CA ALA A 4 -19.59 -27.08 -1.30
C ALA A 4 -18.73 -27.98 -2.20
N ALA A 5 -17.67 -28.58 -1.66
CA ALA A 5 -16.83 -29.54 -2.38
C ALA A 5 -17.63 -30.77 -2.85
N ASN A 6 -18.44 -31.37 -1.96
CA ASN A 6 -19.30 -32.51 -2.30
C ASN A 6 -20.36 -32.17 -3.35
N ALA A 7 -20.86 -30.94 -3.35
CA ALA A 7 -21.84 -30.45 -4.31
C ALA A 7 -21.21 -29.88 -5.60
N GLY A 8 -19.88 -29.89 -5.74
CA GLY A 8 -19.18 -29.31 -6.89
C GLY A 8 -19.28 -27.78 -6.99
N LEU A 9 -19.67 -27.09 -5.91
CA LEU A 9 -19.85 -25.64 -5.87
C LEU A 9 -18.51 -24.93 -5.69
N LYS A 10 -18.30 -23.87 -6.48
CA LYS A 10 -17.20 -22.91 -6.26
C LYS A 10 -17.46 -22.10 -5.00
N VAL A 11 -16.38 -21.61 -4.40
CA VAL A 11 -16.42 -20.84 -3.15
C VAL A 11 -15.59 -19.59 -3.32
N THR A 12 -16.14 -18.45 -2.85
CA THR A 12 -15.37 -17.21 -2.67
C THR A 12 -15.54 -16.70 -1.24
N THR A 13 -14.65 -15.81 -0.82
CA THR A 13 -14.71 -15.20 0.51
C THR A 13 -14.95 -13.71 0.40
N LEU A 14 -15.76 -13.19 1.32
CA LEU A 14 -16.02 -11.76 1.44
C LEU A 14 -15.50 -11.29 2.80
N GLY A 15 -14.37 -10.57 2.76
CA GLY A 15 -13.79 -9.84 3.88
C GLY A 15 -14.04 -8.34 3.73
N GLY A 16 -12.98 -7.58 3.45
CA GLY A 16 -12.99 -6.11 3.43
C GLY A 16 -13.70 -5.40 2.28
N ASN A 17 -14.32 -6.11 1.34
CA ASN A 17 -15.10 -5.53 0.24
C ASN A 17 -14.39 -4.42 -0.59
N ARG A 18 -13.15 -4.70 -1.04
CA ARG A 18 -12.32 -3.78 -1.84
C ARG A 18 -11.60 -4.43 -3.02
N SER A 19 -12.11 -5.57 -3.51
CA SER A 19 -11.63 -6.14 -4.78
C SER A 19 -12.02 -5.21 -5.94
N PHE A 20 -11.06 -4.82 -6.77
CA PHE A 20 -11.31 -3.91 -7.90
C PHE A 20 -12.16 -4.54 -9.00
N SER A 21 -12.22 -5.87 -9.07
CA SER A 21 -13.09 -6.63 -9.98
C SER A 21 -14.18 -7.40 -9.24
N SER A 22 -14.54 -6.98 -8.03
CA SER A 22 -15.63 -7.55 -7.24
C SER A 22 -15.52 -9.06 -6.96
N MET A 23 -14.33 -9.65 -7.00
CA MET A 23 -14.13 -11.12 -6.90
C MET A 23 -14.71 -11.74 -5.60
N GLY A 24 -14.85 -10.95 -4.54
CA GLY A 24 -15.44 -11.39 -3.27
C GLY A 24 -16.96 -11.62 -3.31
N PHE A 25 -17.66 -11.10 -4.33
CA PHE A 25 -19.12 -11.24 -4.48
C PHE A 25 -19.56 -12.38 -5.39
N GLY A 26 -18.64 -13.26 -5.75
CA GLY A 26 -18.90 -14.35 -6.70
C GLY A 26 -18.12 -14.06 -7.96
N ARG A 27 -16.89 -14.56 -8.00
CA ARG A 27 -16.09 -14.61 -9.23
C ARG A 27 -16.78 -15.43 -10.33
N ASP A 28 -17.57 -16.41 -9.91
CA ASP A 28 -18.27 -17.38 -10.74
C ASP A 28 -19.76 -17.39 -10.37
N ASP A 29 -20.63 -17.57 -11.36
CA ASP A 29 -22.06 -17.70 -11.15
C ASP A 29 -22.38 -18.92 -10.27
N GLY A 30 -23.31 -18.74 -9.32
CA GLY A 30 -23.71 -19.79 -8.38
C GLY A 30 -22.67 -20.16 -7.31
N ALA A 31 -21.56 -19.40 -7.21
CA ALA A 31 -20.57 -19.63 -6.17
C ALA A 31 -21.12 -19.35 -4.75
N LEU A 32 -20.75 -20.20 -3.79
CA LEU A 32 -21.00 -19.95 -2.38
C LEU A 32 -20.11 -18.80 -1.90
N VAL A 33 -20.72 -17.69 -1.49
CA VAL A 33 -20.02 -16.57 -0.85
C VAL A 33 -19.94 -16.81 0.66
N ILE A 34 -18.74 -17.03 1.17
CA ILE A 34 -18.48 -17.12 2.62
C ILE A 34 -18.16 -15.72 3.13
N ASN A 35 -19.14 -15.08 3.76
CA ASN A 35 -18.95 -13.80 4.44
C ASN A 35 -18.23 -14.00 5.78
N LEU A 36 -17.04 -13.41 5.92
CA LEU A 36 -16.17 -13.60 7.09
C LEU A 36 -16.48 -12.62 8.24
N LYS A 37 -17.60 -11.88 8.19
CA LYS A 37 -17.98 -10.89 9.23
C LYS A 37 -17.98 -11.46 10.66
N GLY A 38 -18.42 -12.70 10.83
CA GLY A 38 -18.47 -13.36 12.14
C GLY A 38 -17.10 -13.75 12.72
N LEU A 39 -16.02 -13.62 11.93
CA LEU A 39 -14.65 -13.90 12.35
C LEU A 39 -13.84 -12.62 12.64
N LYS A 40 -14.49 -11.44 12.61
CA LYS A 40 -13.84 -10.17 12.86
C LYS A 40 -13.31 -10.11 14.29
N HIS A 41 -12.01 -9.92 14.45
CA HIS A 41 -11.38 -9.71 15.75
C HIS A 41 -10.02 -9.03 15.61
N LEU A 42 -9.55 -8.42 16.69
CA LEU A 42 -8.21 -7.86 16.86
C LEU A 42 -7.69 -8.32 18.23
N LYS A 43 -6.54 -8.98 18.26
CA LYS A 43 -5.89 -9.42 19.51
C LYS A 43 -4.39 -9.25 19.41
N TYR A 44 -3.84 -8.35 20.22
CA TYR A 44 -2.40 -8.15 20.33
C TYR A 44 -1.79 -9.02 21.43
N ASP A 45 -0.62 -9.59 21.15
CA ASP A 45 0.20 -10.32 22.12
C ASP A 45 1.52 -9.56 22.34
N ALA A 46 1.69 -9.00 23.54
CA ALA A 46 2.86 -8.21 23.89
C ALA A 46 4.16 -9.02 23.94
N SER A 47 4.09 -10.33 24.23
CA SER A 47 5.27 -11.19 24.31
C SER A 47 5.87 -11.46 22.94
N THR A 48 5.02 -11.66 21.93
CA THR A 48 5.44 -11.94 20.56
C THR A 48 5.44 -10.69 19.67
N LYS A 49 4.83 -9.59 20.13
CA LYS A 49 4.60 -8.35 19.38
C LYS A 49 3.79 -8.57 18.10
N LEU A 50 2.94 -9.60 18.09
CA LEU A 50 2.08 -9.95 16.96
C LEU A 50 0.66 -9.46 17.19
N LEU A 51 0.05 -8.94 16.12
CA LEU A 51 -1.38 -8.67 16.06
C LEU A 51 -2.07 -9.83 15.31
N SER A 52 -2.99 -10.51 15.98
CA SER A 52 -3.92 -11.49 15.40
C SER A 52 -5.17 -10.78 14.90
N TYR A 53 -5.60 -11.09 13.69
CA TYR A 53 -6.83 -10.57 13.13
C TYR A 53 -7.48 -11.52 12.11
N GLY A 54 -8.81 -11.50 12.07
CA GLY A 54 -9.63 -12.23 11.11
C GLY A 54 -10.77 -11.38 10.57
N GLY A 55 -11.50 -11.90 9.59
CA GLY A 55 -12.70 -11.25 9.04
C GLY A 55 -12.44 -9.86 8.41
N PRO A 56 -13.48 -9.01 8.34
CA PRO A 56 -13.40 -7.65 7.79
C PRO A 56 -12.93 -6.63 8.84
N VAL A 57 -11.72 -6.82 9.37
CA VAL A 57 -10.99 -5.74 10.06
C VAL A 57 -10.47 -4.76 9.01
N MET A 58 -10.77 -3.48 9.14
CA MET A 58 -10.26 -2.43 8.26
C MET A 58 -8.88 -1.93 8.71
N ILE A 59 -8.13 -1.35 7.78
CA ILE A 59 -6.82 -0.73 8.08
C ILE A 59 -6.96 0.30 9.21
N SER A 60 -7.97 1.16 9.16
CA SER A 60 -8.19 2.17 10.20
C SER A 60 -8.43 1.56 11.58
N GLU A 61 -9.17 0.46 11.65
CA GLU A 61 -9.45 -0.23 12.91
C GLU A 61 -8.18 -0.87 13.48
N ALA A 62 -7.40 -1.57 12.66
CA ALA A 62 -6.16 -2.21 13.09
C ALA A 62 -5.10 -1.19 13.51
N ALA A 63 -4.86 -0.16 12.70
CA ALA A 63 -3.87 0.86 12.99
C ALA A 63 -4.23 1.67 14.25
N ASN A 64 -5.50 2.07 14.39
CA ASN A 64 -5.97 2.82 15.55
C ASN A 64 -5.90 1.96 16.83
N TYR A 65 -6.34 0.69 16.77
CA TYR A 65 -6.24 -0.25 17.88
C TYR A 65 -4.79 -0.41 18.36
N MET A 66 -3.84 -0.54 17.43
CA MET A 66 -2.42 -0.70 17.79
C MET A 66 -1.80 0.57 18.35
N TRP A 67 -2.12 1.73 17.78
CA TRP A 67 -1.57 2.99 18.22
C TRP A 67 -2.11 3.38 19.59
N SER A 68 -3.43 3.44 19.75
CA SER A 68 -4.09 3.96 20.96
C SER A 68 -3.88 3.09 22.20
N ASN A 69 -3.73 1.77 22.04
CA ASN A 69 -3.60 0.87 23.19
C ASN A 69 -2.15 0.48 23.50
N PHE A 70 -1.26 0.51 22.49
CA PHE A 70 0.08 -0.08 22.63
C PHE A 70 1.21 0.80 22.08
N SER A 71 0.91 1.98 21.50
CA SER A 71 1.90 2.86 20.85
C SER A 71 2.72 2.15 19.77
N ARG A 72 2.07 1.25 19.02
CA ARG A 72 2.70 0.47 17.94
C ARG A 72 2.06 0.78 16.59
N THR A 73 2.83 0.53 15.55
CA THR A 73 2.38 0.61 14.15
C THR A 73 2.54 -0.72 13.45
N LEU A 74 1.98 -0.83 12.26
CA LEU A 74 2.15 -1.95 11.34
C LEU A 74 2.14 -1.41 9.90
N PRO A 75 2.81 -2.06 8.94
CA PRO A 75 2.63 -1.70 7.54
C PRO A 75 1.18 -1.94 7.13
N HIS A 76 0.63 -1.03 6.32
CA HIS A 76 -0.71 -1.10 5.75
C HIS A 76 -0.79 -0.28 4.46
N GLY A 77 -1.90 -0.39 3.72
CA GLY A 77 -2.21 0.50 2.59
C GLY A 77 -2.68 1.89 3.02
N ARG A 78 -2.93 2.78 2.04
CA ARG A 78 -3.29 4.21 2.28
C ARG A 78 -4.80 4.50 2.28
N CYS A 79 -5.64 3.47 2.25
CA CYS A 79 -7.10 3.62 2.30
C CYS A 79 -7.63 3.04 3.62
N PRO A 80 -8.26 3.86 4.50
CA PRO A 80 -8.67 3.42 5.83
C PRO A 80 -9.66 2.25 5.79
N ASP A 81 -10.55 2.22 4.80
CA ASP A 81 -11.65 1.27 4.65
C ASP A 81 -11.29 0.03 3.81
N VAL A 82 -10.00 -0.23 3.58
CA VAL A 82 -9.54 -1.50 3.00
C VAL A 82 -9.37 -2.53 4.11
N GLY A 83 -9.91 -3.73 3.89
CA GLY A 83 -9.79 -4.82 4.86
C GLY A 83 -8.39 -5.41 4.93
N MET A 84 -7.89 -5.57 6.15
CA MET A 84 -6.60 -6.16 6.50
C MET A 84 -6.40 -7.54 5.87
N THR A 85 -7.44 -8.38 5.83
CA THR A 85 -7.38 -9.73 5.26
C THR A 85 -7.14 -9.76 3.75
N GLY A 86 -7.64 -8.76 3.01
CA GLY A 86 -7.39 -8.65 1.58
C GLY A 86 -6.01 -8.06 1.27
N VAL A 87 -5.62 -7.02 2.01
CA VAL A 87 -4.33 -6.35 1.83
C VAL A 87 -3.14 -7.19 2.32
N ALA A 88 -3.38 -8.21 3.16
CA ALA A 88 -2.37 -9.18 3.61
C ALA A 88 -1.69 -9.97 2.48
N ALA A 89 -2.32 -10.08 1.30
CA ALA A 89 -1.71 -10.70 0.13
C ALA A 89 -0.82 -9.72 -0.67
N SER A 90 -0.77 -8.44 -0.31
CA SER A 90 0.20 -7.48 -0.84
C SER A 90 0.47 -6.35 0.16
N GLY A 91 -0.15 -5.19 -0.06
CA GLY A 91 -0.20 -4.08 0.87
C GLY A 91 1.03 -3.21 0.88
N PHE A 92 1.04 -2.22 -0.02
CA PHE A 92 2.04 -1.17 -0.05
C PHE A 92 1.48 0.15 0.49
N GLY A 93 2.24 0.81 1.37
CA GLY A 93 1.90 2.09 1.97
C GLY A 93 3.11 2.99 2.12
N THR A 94 3.00 4.01 2.97
CA THR A 94 4.11 4.94 3.23
C THR A 94 5.21 4.30 4.07
N LEU A 95 4.87 3.43 5.02
CA LEU A 95 5.85 2.69 5.82
C LEU A 95 6.60 1.61 5.05
N SER A 96 6.11 1.17 3.89
CA SER A 96 6.57 -0.06 3.27
C SER A 96 8.04 -0.08 2.86
N ARG A 97 8.64 1.08 2.62
CA ARG A 97 10.07 1.17 2.34
C ARG A 97 10.92 0.90 3.58
N ALA A 98 10.46 1.34 4.75
CA ALA A 98 11.19 1.19 6.01
C ALA A 98 10.93 -0.16 6.70
N SER A 99 9.75 -0.76 6.50
CA SER A 99 9.33 -1.96 7.25
C SER A 99 8.83 -3.11 6.39
N GLY A 100 8.88 -2.99 5.05
CA GLY A 100 8.28 -3.96 4.14
C GLY A 100 6.77 -3.80 3.99
N THR A 101 6.18 -4.57 3.08
CA THR A 101 4.74 -4.58 2.81
C THR A 101 3.96 -5.33 3.89
N VAL A 102 2.62 -5.32 3.81
CA VAL A 102 1.79 -6.15 4.71
C VAL A 102 2.17 -7.63 4.56
N LEU A 103 2.38 -8.10 3.33
CA LEU A 103 2.71 -9.50 3.03
C LEU A 103 4.04 -9.94 3.67
N ASP A 104 5.04 -9.06 3.70
CA ASP A 104 6.38 -9.33 4.24
C ASP A 104 6.35 -9.52 5.76
N ASN A 105 5.29 -8.99 6.38
CA ASN A 105 5.14 -8.89 7.82
C ASN A 105 4.16 -9.91 8.41
N ILE A 106 3.50 -10.72 7.57
CA ILE A 106 2.72 -11.86 8.06
C ILE A 106 3.68 -12.89 8.67
N ALA A 107 3.44 -13.24 9.93
CA ALA A 107 4.21 -14.21 10.70
C ALA A 107 3.61 -15.62 10.63
N SER A 108 2.29 -15.71 10.63
CA SER A 108 1.57 -16.97 10.45
C SER A 108 0.12 -16.74 10.03
N VAL A 109 -0.52 -17.80 9.55
CA VAL A 109 -1.94 -17.82 9.21
C VAL A 109 -2.62 -19.09 9.71
N ARG A 110 -3.94 -19.03 9.86
CA ARG A 110 -4.80 -20.20 10.04
C ARG A 110 -5.76 -20.31 8.86
N VAL A 111 -5.74 -21.43 8.15
CA VAL A 111 -6.42 -21.59 6.85
C VAL A 111 -7.34 -22.80 6.88
N ALA A 112 -8.58 -22.62 6.41
CA ALA A 112 -9.46 -23.74 6.08
C ALA A 112 -9.28 -24.12 4.60
N LEU A 113 -8.88 -25.36 4.35
CA LEU A 113 -8.57 -25.89 3.03
C LEU A 113 -9.82 -26.46 2.33
N ALA A 114 -9.70 -26.76 1.03
CA ALA A 114 -10.80 -27.26 0.21
C ALA A 114 -11.43 -28.57 0.75
N ASN A 115 -10.62 -29.47 1.30
CA ASN A 115 -11.08 -30.71 1.94
C ASN A 115 -11.75 -30.48 3.32
N GLY A 116 -11.80 -29.23 3.78
CA GLY A 116 -12.37 -28.81 5.05
C GLY A 116 -11.49 -29.04 6.28
N SER A 117 -10.23 -29.43 6.12
CA SER A 117 -9.26 -29.37 7.22
C SER A 117 -8.90 -27.92 7.55
N ILE A 118 -8.52 -27.67 8.80
CA ILE A 118 -8.03 -26.36 9.24
C ILE A 118 -6.60 -26.56 9.70
N VAL A 119 -5.68 -25.79 9.12
CA VAL A 119 -4.25 -25.89 9.40
C VAL A 119 -3.69 -24.53 9.78
N ASN A 120 -2.66 -24.53 10.63
CA ASN A 120 -1.81 -23.36 10.84
C ASN A 120 -0.64 -23.43 9.87
N ALA A 121 -0.20 -22.30 9.33
CA ALA A 121 0.94 -22.21 8.45
C ALA A 121 1.85 -21.04 8.84
N ASP A 122 3.14 -21.31 8.91
CA ASP A 122 4.21 -20.35 9.16
C ASP A 122 5.51 -20.82 8.45
N ALA A 123 6.64 -20.18 8.74
CA ALA A 123 7.91 -20.53 8.10
C ALA A 123 8.43 -21.95 8.42
N LYS A 124 7.92 -22.59 9.48
CA LYS A 124 8.36 -23.91 9.97
C LYS A 124 7.28 -24.98 9.86
N GLN A 125 6.01 -24.60 9.81
CA GLN A 125 4.86 -25.50 9.70
C GLN A 125 4.07 -25.17 8.42
N ASN A 126 3.79 -26.15 7.57
CA ASN A 126 3.08 -25.95 6.29
C ASN A 126 3.70 -24.80 5.45
N SER A 127 5.04 -24.77 5.35
CA SER A 127 5.81 -23.65 4.79
C SER A 127 5.44 -23.30 3.35
N GLU A 128 5.11 -24.28 2.52
CA GLU A 128 4.67 -24.06 1.13
C GLU A 128 3.33 -23.34 1.07
N LEU A 129 2.38 -23.73 1.94
CA LEU A 129 1.10 -23.03 2.07
C LEU A 129 1.35 -21.60 2.59
N PHE A 130 2.20 -21.44 3.59
CA PHE A 130 2.55 -20.13 4.15
C PHE A 130 3.24 -19.21 3.14
N TRP A 131 4.09 -19.75 2.28
CA TRP A 131 4.66 -19.03 1.15
C TRP A 131 3.57 -18.59 0.18
N GLY A 132 2.71 -19.52 -0.25
CA GLY A 132 1.68 -19.24 -1.25
C GLY A 132 0.61 -18.22 -0.78
N VAL A 133 0.18 -18.28 0.48
CA VAL A 133 -0.85 -17.35 0.98
C VAL A 133 -0.35 -15.90 1.02
N ARG A 134 0.96 -15.67 1.14
CA ARG A 134 1.57 -14.32 1.10
C ARG A 134 1.73 -13.83 -0.34
N GLY A 135 0.61 -13.74 -1.04
CA GLY A 135 0.54 -13.32 -2.45
C GLY A 135 -0.69 -13.86 -3.17
N ALA A 136 -1.08 -15.10 -2.85
CA ALA A 136 -2.17 -15.81 -3.52
C ALA A 136 -3.19 -16.43 -2.55
N ALA A 137 -3.39 -15.83 -1.36
CA ALA A 137 -4.29 -16.35 -0.32
C ALA A 137 -5.68 -16.77 -0.83
N SER A 138 -6.29 -15.95 -1.69
CA SER A 138 -7.64 -16.21 -2.24
C SER A 138 -7.73 -17.49 -3.07
N SER A 139 -6.62 -18.02 -3.57
CA SER A 139 -6.56 -19.25 -4.37
C SER A 139 -6.25 -20.50 -3.56
N LEU A 140 -5.87 -20.36 -2.29
CA LEU A 140 -5.29 -21.45 -1.49
C LEU A 140 -6.18 -21.91 -0.33
N GLY A 141 -7.22 -21.15 0.00
CA GLY A 141 -8.21 -21.53 1.00
C GLY A 141 -8.89 -20.32 1.62
N VAL A 142 -9.65 -20.58 2.69
CA VAL A 142 -10.27 -19.53 3.49
C VAL A 142 -9.33 -19.21 4.65
N VAL A 143 -8.65 -18.07 4.59
CA VAL A 143 -7.84 -17.61 5.73
C VAL A 143 -8.78 -17.11 6.83
N LEU A 144 -8.69 -17.74 7.99
CA LEU A 144 -9.52 -17.49 9.16
C LEU A 144 -8.88 -16.45 10.09
N ASP A 145 -7.55 -16.48 10.18
CA ASP A 145 -6.76 -15.60 11.03
C ASP A 145 -5.39 -15.36 10.40
N PHE A 146 -4.90 -14.13 10.54
CA PHE A 146 -3.54 -13.71 10.22
C PHE A 146 -2.88 -13.22 11.51
N LYS A 147 -1.61 -13.57 11.70
CA LYS A 147 -0.74 -12.89 12.66
C LYS A 147 0.26 -12.04 11.92
N ILE A 148 0.25 -10.73 12.17
CA ILE A 148 1.19 -9.77 11.56
C ILE A 148 2.13 -9.20 12.61
N LYS A 149 3.38 -8.97 12.23
CA LYS A 149 4.36 -8.23 13.02
C LYS A 149 3.94 -6.78 13.19
N THR A 150 4.18 -6.24 14.38
CA THR A 150 3.98 -4.82 14.69
C THR A 150 5.29 -4.21 15.15
N TYR A 151 5.44 -2.90 15.05
CA TYR A 151 6.69 -2.18 15.26
C TYR A 151 6.49 -0.96 16.14
N GLU A 152 7.57 -0.51 16.76
CA GLU A 152 7.65 0.89 17.15
C GLU A 152 7.77 1.75 15.89
N PRO A 153 7.22 2.97 15.88
CA PRO A 153 7.38 3.85 14.73
C PRO A 153 8.87 4.12 14.46
N PRO A 154 9.33 4.14 13.20
CA PRO A 154 10.75 4.38 12.88
C PRO A 154 11.28 5.71 13.45
N SER A 155 10.37 6.68 13.63
CA SER A 155 10.62 7.90 14.38
C SER A 155 9.32 8.44 14.98
N GLN A 156 9.43 9.11 16.13
CA GLN A 156 8.32 9.84 16.74
C GLN A 156 7.97 11.12 15.98
N ARG A 157 8.89 11.61 15.13
CA ARG A 157 8.71 12.80 14.29
C ARG A 157 8.81 12.40 12.83
N VAL A 158 7.89 12.89 12.03
CA VAL A 158 7.81 12.61 10.61
C VAL A 158 7.69 13.93 9.85
N THR A 159 8.50 14.06 8.81
CA THR A 159 8.51 15.24 7.94
C THR A 159 7.76 14.91 6.67
N ASN A 160 6.53 15.39 6.55
CA ASN A 160 5.82 15.32 5.27
C ASN A 160 6.40 16.38 4.34
N TYR A 161 6.41 16.07 3.05
CA TYR A 161 6.93 16.98 2.06
C TYR A 161 6.09 16.96 0.79
N THR A 162 6.13 18.10 0.09
CA THR A 162 5.70 18.22 -1.30
C THR A 162 6.84 18.87 -2.07
N ILE A 163 7.24 18.27 -3.18
CA ILE A 163 8.09 18.90 -4.18
C ILE A 163 7.25 19.10 -5.44
N GLU A 164 7.13 20.34 -5.88
CA GLU A 164 6.28 20.72 -7.01
C GLU A 164 6.92 21.84 -7.82
N PHE A 165 6.52 21.97 -9.07
CA PHE A 165 6.92 23.12 -9.89
C PHE A 165 6.41 24.42 -9.28
N ASN A 166 7.26 25.45 -9.25
CA ASN A 166 6.92 26.81 -8.82
C ASN A 166 5.55 27.25 -9.40
N SER A 167 4.75 27.98 -8.61
CA SER A 167 3.40 28.39 -8.99
C SER A 167 3.37 29.14 -10.34
N SER A 168 4.36 30.00 -10.59
CA SER A 168 4.49 30.78 -11.84
C SER A 168 5.01 29.97 -13.02
N TYR A 169 5.54 28.77 -12.79
CA TYR A 169 6.10 27.92 -13.84
C TYR A 169 5.03 27.01 -14.46
N LYS A 170 5.01 26.96 -15.79
CA LYS A 170 4.14 26.07 -16.59
C LYS A 170 5.02 24.96 -17.19
N PRO A 171 5.14 23.79 -16.53
CA PRO A 171 6.00 22.73 -17.02
C PRO A 171 5.49 22.13 -18.34
N THR A 172 6.42 21.85 -19.24
CA THR A 172 6.20 21.03 -20.43
C THR A 172 6.09 19.55 -20.06
N GLN A 173 5.70 18.71 -21.02
CA GLN A 173 5.77 17.26 -20.83
C GLN A 173 7.20 16.80 -20.52
N GLN A 174 8.21 17.37 -21.18
CA GLN A 174 9.62 17.03 -20.93
C GLN A 174 10.03 17.38 -19.50
N ASP A 175 9.61 18.53 -18.94
CA ASP A 175 9.93 18.88 -17.56
C ASP A 175 9.36 17.87 -16.56
N ASN A 176 8.15 17.37 -16.81
CA ASN A 176 7.53 16.32 -15.99
C ASN A 176 8.26 14.97 -16.14
N VAL A 177 8.71 14.62 -17.35
CA VAL A 177 9.55 13.45 -17.61
C VAL A 177 10.89 13.56 -16.88
N ASP A 178 11.55 14.71 -16.95
CA ASP A 178 12.82 14.98 -16.27
C ASP A 178 12.67 14.89 -14.75
N ALA A 179 11.56 15.38 -14.19
CA ALA A 179 11.25 15.20 -12.77
C ALA A 179 11.11 13.72 -12.39
N LEU A 180 10.42 12.90 -13.20
CA LEU A 180 10.26 11.47 -12.93
C LEU A 180 11.59 10.72 -13.05
N ILE A 181 12.36 10.96 -14.11
CA ILE A 181 13.67 10.35 -14.33
C ILE A 181 14.67 10.79 -13.25
N GLY A 182 14.63 12.06 -12.85
CA GLY A 182 15.42 12.61 -11.74
C GLY A 182 15.11 11.92 -10.41
N THR A 183 13.83 11.73 -10.10
CA THR A 183 13.37 10.98 -8.92
C THR A 183 13.89 9.54 -8.95
N GLN A 184 13.77 8.87 -10.09
CA GLN A 184 14.27 7.50 -10.29
C GLN A 184 15.80 7.44 -10.13
N LYS A 185 16.54 8.40 -10.70
CA LYS A 185 18.00 8.47 -10.59
C LYS A 185 18.44 8.59 -9.14
N TRP A 186 17.78 9.45 -8.35
CA TRP A 186 18.04 9.56 -6.92
C TRP A 186 17.74 8.25 -6.19
N ALA A 187 16.58 7.63 -6.45
CA ALA A 187 16.17 6.37 -5.83
C ALA A 187 17.10 5.19 -6.14
N LEU A 188 17.77 5.20 -7.30
CA LEU A 188 18.76 4.19 -7.69
C LEU A 188 20.17 4.47 -7.18
N SER A 189 20.42 5.68 -6.67
CA SER A 189 21.73 6.11 -6.20
C SER A 189 22.03 5.63 -4.78
N LYS A 190 23.29 5.79 -4.35
CA LYS A 190 23.71 5.55 -2.97
C LYS A 190 23.11 6.53 -1.95
N ASP A 191 22.56 7.65 -2.42
CA ASP A 191 21.95 8.68 -1.56
C ASP A 191 20.47 8.37 -1.25
N ASN A 192 19.91 7.30 -1.85
CA ASN A 192 18.58 6.81 -1.51
C ASN A 192 18.45 6.57 0.00
N ASN A 193 17.24 6.79 0.51
CA ASN A 193 16.93 6.60 1.92
C ASN A 193 15.54 5.96 2.08
N ASP A 194 15.50 4.80 2.74
CA ASP A 194 14.29 3.99 2.87
C ASP A 194 13.30 4.50 3.92
N LEU A 195 13.70 5.49 4.70
CA LEU A 195 12.78 6.27 5.53
C LEU A 195 12.00 7.31 4.71
N VAL A 196 12.31 7.54 3.43
CA VAL A 196 11.56 8.46 2.57
C VAL A 196 10.52 7.67 1.76
N SER A 197 9.25 7.82 2.04
CA SER A 197 8.21 7.42 1.09
C SER A 197 8.08 8.45 -0.04
N ILE A 198 7.89 7.97 -1.27
CA ILE A 198 7.72 8.83 -2.45
C ILE A 198 6.54 8.32 -3.27
N ARG A 199 5.56 9.21 -3.50
CA ARG A 199 4.57 9.09 -4.55
C ARG A 199 4.76 10.24 -5.53
N PHE A 200 5.08 9.90 -6.76
CA PHE A 200 5.15 10.83 -7.88
C PHE A 200 3.80 10.85 -8.60
N SER A 201 3.17 12.02 -8.77
CA SER A 201 1.91 12.13 -9.51
C SER A 201 2.14 12.30 -11.00
N LEU A 202 1.43 11.52 -11.84
CA LEU A 202 1.45 11.70 -13.30
C LEU A 202 0.39 12.74 -13.67
N LYS A 203 0.82 14.00 -13.79
CA LYS A 203 -0.03 15.16 -14.11
C LYS A 203 0.68 16.09 -15.08
N THR A 204 -0.07 17.00 -15.69
CA THR A 204 0.52 18.08 -16.51
C THR A 204 1.38 19.03 -15.68
N LYS A 205 1.11 19.12 -14.37
CA LYS A 205 1.97 19.72 -13.34
C LYS A 205 2.21 18.68 -12.24
N SER A 206 3.25 17.87 -12.42
CA SER A 206 3.57 16.74 -11.54
C SER A 206 4.11 17.21 -10.19
N THR A 207 3.88 16.38 -9.18
CA THR A 207 4.33 16.61 -7.80
C THR A 207 4.92 15.32 -7.23
N LEU A 208 5.93 15.45 -6.39
CA LEU A 208 6.38 14.39 -5.50
C LEU A 208 5.80 14.69 -4.13
N GLN A 209 5.15 13.71 -3.52
CA GLN A 209 4.61 13.82 -2.17
C GLN A 209 4.98 12.58 -1.37
N GLY A 210 5.21 12.78 -0.08
CA GLY A 210 5.44 11.67 0.81
C GLY A 210 5.90 12.13 2.18
N PHE A 211 6.57 11.20 2.86
CA PHE A 211 6.94 11.31 4.26
C PHE A 211 8.37 10.82 4.42
N PHE A 212 9.19 11.61 5.11
CA PHE A 212 10.43 11.15 5.69
C PHE A 212 10.17 10.79 7.15
N TYR A 213 10.36 9.52 7.52
CA TYR A 213 10.20 9.03 8.89
C TYR A 213 11.38 9.46 9.77
N GLY A 214 11.48 10.77 10.01
CA GLY A 214 12.45 11.45 10.85
C GLY A 214 12.14 12.95 10.95
N SER A 215 12.88 13.65 11.82
CA SER A 215 12.73 15.10 12.01
C SER A 215 13.21 15.91 10.81
N SER A 216 12.77 17.16 10.72
CA SER A 216 13.09 18.11 9.66
C SER A 216 14.58 18.33 9.54
N MET A 217 15.29 18.40 10.67
CA MET A 217 16.75 18.55 10.70
C MET A 217 17.45 17.41 9.95
N LYS A 218 16.99 16.16 10.13
CA LYS A 218 17.52 15.00 9.42
C LYS A 218 17.06 15.00 7.96
N ALA A 219 15.83 15.45 7.71
CA ALA A 219 15.24 15.52 6.38
C ALA A 219 16.01 16.46 5.44
N THR A 220 16.54 17.58 5.95
CA THR A 220 17.27 18.60 5.17
C THR A 220 18.36 17.99 4.29
N LYS A 221 19.21 17.10 4.86
CA LYS A 221 20.32 16.50 4.10
C LYS A 221 19.82 15.54 3.02
N VAL A 222 18.77 14.78 3.33
CA VAL A 222 18.17 13.80 2.41
C VAL A 222 17.51 14.51 1.23
N PHE A 223 16.67 15.52 1.51
CA PHE A 223 16.00 16.26 0.46
C PHE A 223 16.95 17.16 -0.33
N ALA A 224 18.03 17.68 0.26
CA ALA A 224 19.07 18.38 -0.50
C ALA A 224 19.72 17.48 -1.56
N SER A 225 19.88 16.17 -1.30
CA SER A 225 20.35 15.22 -2.33
C SER A 225 19.29 14.94 -3.39
N LEU A 226 18.03 14.72 -2.99
CA LEU A 226 16.92 14.50 -3.92
C LEU A 226 16.75 15.69 -4.88
N MET A 227 16.71 16.91 -4.35
CA MET A 227 16.49 18.14 -5.14
C MET A 227 17.58 18.37 -6.20
N LYS A 228 18.83 17.91 -5.98
CA LYS A 228 19.91 17.99 -6.99
C LYS A 228 19.61 17.19 -8.26
N ASN A 229 18.69 16.24 -8.21
CA ASN A 229 18.30 15.42 -9.36
C ASN A 229 17.02 15.92 -10.04
N LEU A 230 16.36 16.95 -9.51
CA LEU A 230 15.08 17.45 -10.01
C LEU A 230 15.26 18.75 -10.82
N PRO A 231 14.29 19.11 -11.69
CA PRO A 231 14.31 20.40 -12.39
C PRO A 231 14.43 21.57 -11.42
N ALA A 232 15.26 22.57 -11.76
CA ALA A 232 15.51 23.75 -10.92
C ALA A 232 14.26 24.59 -10.65
N SER A 233 13.22 24.44 -11.47
CA SER A 233 11.90 25.05 -11.29
C SER A 233 11.06 24.41 -10.18
N MET A 234 11.47 23.28 -9.62
CA MET A 234 10.75 22.62 -8.53
C MET A 234 11.19 23.16 -7.16
N VAL A 235 10.24 23.28 -6.25
CA VAL A 235 10.42 23.80 -4.89
C VAL A 235 9.96 22.77 -3.87
N LEU A 236 10.68 22.67 -2.77
CA LEU A 236 10.38 21.79 -1.64
C LEU A 236 9.64 22.56 -0.55
N THR A 237 8.51 22.03 -0.12
CA THR A 237 7.83 22.44 1.12
C THR A 237 7.78 21.26 2.09
N THR A 238 8.08 21.50 3.36
CA THR A 238 8.06 20.48 4.41
C THR A 238 7.20 20.91 5.59
N ASN A 239 6.56 19.94 6.24
CA ASN A 239 5.88 20.14 7.52
C ASN A 239 6.19 18.96 8.45
N GLU A 240 6.60 19.25 9.68
CA GLU A 240 6.89 18.24 10.69
C GLU A 240 5.70 17.99 11.59
N ASN A 241 5.39 16.72 11.82
CA ASN A 241 4.33 16.31 12.73
C ASN A 241 4.83 15.16 13.61
N ASP A 242 4.07 14.81 14.65
CA ASP A 242 4.24 13.52 15.28
C ASP A 242 3.84 12.38 14.32
N PHE A 243 4.25 11.16 14.67
CA PHE A 243 4.01 9.98 13.85
C PHE A 243 2.52 9.77 13.53
N TRP A 244 1.64 9.87 14.52
CA TRP A 244 0.23 9.53 14.34
C TRP A 244 -0.55 10.61 13.58
N ALA A 245 -0.25 11.88 13.83
CA ALA A 245 -0.74 12.97 13.00
C ALA A 245 -0.31 12.76 11.52
N SER A 246 0.91 12.29 11.29
CA SER A 246 1.39 11.99 9.93
C SER A 246 0.68 10.80 9.30
N GLU A 247 0.32 9.77 10.07
CA GLU A 247 -0.50 8.66 9.60
C GLU A 247 -1.92 9.11 9.19
N SER A 248 -2.48 10.12 9.89
CA SER A 248 -3.75 10.74 9.48
C SER A 248 -3.65 11.49 8.14
N ILE A 249 -2.48 12.06 7.82
CA ILE A 249 -2.21 12.70 6.53
C ILE A 249 -1.96 11.65 5.45
N SER A 250 -1.21 10.58 5.76
CA SER A 250 -0.85 9.51 4.81
C SER A 250 -2.07 8.68 4.40
N THR A 251 -3.00 8.50 5.34
CA THR A 251 -4.20 7.68 5.23
C THR A 251 -5.39 8.48 5.77
N PRO A 252 -5.91 9.47 5.00
CA PRO A 252 -7.04 10.29 5.43
C PRO A 252 -8.23 9.42 5.84
N GLY A 253 -8.69 9.60 7.08
CA GLY A 253 -9.75 8.78 7.68
C GLY A 253 -9.26 7.63 8.54
N ILE A 254 -7.95 7.44 8.74
CA ILE A 254 -7.43 6.38 9.64
C ILE A 254 -7.87 6.58 11.09
N VAL A 255 -7.96 7.84 11.54
CA VAL A 255 -8.39 8.19 12.91
C VAL A 255 -9.91 8.18 13.02
N ALA A 256 -10.60 8.88 12.11
CA ALA A 256 -12.05 9.00 12.10
C ALA A 256 -12.77 7.73 11.57
N GLN A 257 -12.01 6.75 11.08
CA GLN A 257 -12.49 5.49 10.48
C GLN A 257 -13.53 5.70 9.36
N THR A 258 -13.33 6.76 8.56
CA THR A 258 -14.27 7.13 7.50
C THR A 258 -14.12 6.24 6.27
N LEU A 259 -15.22 6.06 5.54
CA LEU A 259 -15.19 5.40 4.25
C LEU A 259 -14.57 6.30 3.18
N THR A 260 -13.81 5.70 2.26
CA THR A 260 -13.33 6.42 1.09
C THR A 260 -14.47 6.65 0.10
N PRO A 261 -14.54 7.81 -0.59
CA PRO A 261 -15.56 8.06 -1.61
C PRO A 261 -15.58 6.94 -2.65
N ARG A 262 -16.76 6.36 -2.88
CA ARG A 262 -16.95 5.31 -3.87
C ARG A 262 -17.02 5.94 -5.25
N ARG A 263 -16.14 5.48 -6.13
CA ARG A 263 -16.07 5.87 -7.54
C ARG A 263 -16.00 4.59 -8.36
N PHE A 264 -16.61 4.59 -9.53
CA PHE A 264 -16.32 3.57 -10.54
C PHE A 264 -14.98 3.92 -11.17
N PHE A 265 -14.10 2.94 -11.29
CA PHE A 265 -12.79 3.13 -11.91
C PHE A 265 -12.32 1.82 -12.54
N TYR A 266 -11.50 1.96 -13.58
CA TYR A 266 -10.63 0.92 -14.06
C TYR A 266 -9.20 1.29 -13.68
N ILE A 267 -8.42 0.30 -13.27
CA ILE A 267 -7.03 0.51 -12.90
C ILE A 267 -6.19 -0.66 -13.38
N THR A 268 -5.01 -0.33 -13.86
CA THR A 268 -3.93 -1.26 -14.15
C THR A 268 -2.69 -0.78 -13.44
N SER A 269 -1.75 -1.69 -13.21
CA SER A 269 -0.46 -1.37 -12.60
C SER A 269 0.62 -2.21 -13.25
N VAL A 270 1.79 -1.61 -13.42
CA VAL A 270 3.00 -2.29 -13.89
C VAL A 270 4.12 -2.04 -12.90
N THR A 271 5.05 -2.98 -12.80
CA THR A 271 6.26 -2.82 -11.99
C THR A 271 7.44 -2.58 -12.92
N ILE A 272 8.18 -1.51 -12.65
CA ILE A 272 9.40 -1.17 -13.40
C ILE A 272 10.58 -1.76 -12.63
N PRO A 273 11.29 -2.75 -13.18
CA PRO A 273 12.36 -3.43 -12.46
C PRO A 273 13.62 -2.56 -12.41
N ARG A 274 14.33 -2.59 -11.29
CA ARG A 274 15.61 -1.87 -11.10
C ARG A 274 16.65 -2.15 -12.21
N LYS A 275 16.67 -3.37 -12.76
CA LYS A 275 17.58 -3.77 -13.84
C LYS A 275 17.27 -3.14 -15.20
N THR A 276 16.06 -2.62 -15.38
CA THR A 276 15.58 -2.00 -16.62
C THR A 276 14.72 -0.79 -16.27
N PRO A 277 15.35 0.28 -15.74
CA PRO A 277 14.64 1.47 -15.31
C PRO A 277 14.03 2.21 -16.51
N LEU A 278 13.11 3.15 -16.26
CA LEU A 278 12.56 4.00 -17.31
C LEU A 278 13.69 4.79 -17.98
N ASN A 279 13.66 4.83 -19.31
CA ASN A 279 14.38 5.81 -20.10
C ASN A 279 13.45 6.97 -20.49
N ASN A 280 14.01 8.00 -21.14
CA ASN A 280 13.25 9.19 -21.54
C ASN A 280 12.05 8.85 -22.44
N ALA A 281 12.23 7.96 -23.42
CA ALA A 281 11.17 7.59 -24.36
C ALA A 281 10.00 6.87 -23.67
N THR A 282 10.29 5.89 -22.81
CA THR A 282 9.22 5.16 -22.08
C THR A 282 8.53 6.05 -21.05
N ALA A 283 9.27 6.92 -20.37
CA ALA A 283 8.67 7.91 -19.47
C ALA A 283 7.80 8.91 -20.25
N TRP A 284 8.26 9.38 -21.41
CA TRP A 284 7.48 10.24 -22.30
C TRP A 284 6.15 9.59 -22.68
N GLU A 285 6.17 8.34 -23.15
CA GLU A 285 4.95 7.59 -23.49
C GLU A 285 4.02 7.41 -22.28
N LEU A 286 4.56 7.18 -21.09
CA LEU A 286 3.77 7.11 -19.87
C LEU A 286 2.99 8.41 -19.65
N PHE A 287 3.61 9.58 -19.85
CA PHE A 287 2.92 10.87 -19.75
C PHE A 287 1.92 11.12 -20.89
N SER A 288 2.29 10.81 -22.13
CA SER A 288 1.41 10.94 -23.31
C SER A 288 0.11 10.17 -23.14
N ASN A 289 0.18 8.98 -22.54
CA ASN A 289 -0.97 8.09 -22.38
C ASN A 289 -1.67 8.21 -21.02
N THR A 290 -1.24 9.16 -20.16
CA THR A 290 -1.89 9.43 -18.87
C THR A 290 -2.24 10.91 -18.71
N ALA A 291 -1.27 11.73 -18.29
CA ALA A 291 -1.47 13.14 -17.96
C ALA A 291 -1.80 14.02 -19.16
N PHE A 292 -1.26 13.68 -20.34
CA PHE A 292 -1.46 14.42 -21.59
C PHE A 292 -2.38 13.67 -22.56
N SER A 293 -3.01 12.59 -22.09
CA SER A 293 -3.98 11.82 -22.89
C SER A 293 -5.21 12.68 -23.23
N PRO A 294 -5.82 12.50 -24.42
CA PRO A 294 -7.10 13.13 -24.74
C PRO A 294 -8.13 12.89 -23.62
N LYS A 295 -8.89 13.94 -23.28
CA LYS A 295 -9.96 13.82 -22.29
C LYS A 295 -11.01 12.83 -22.79
N LEU A 296 -11.34 11.86 -21.96
CA LEU A 296 -12.48 10.98 -22.19
C LEU A 296 -13.77 11.75 -21.86
N PRO A 297 -14.87 11.53 -22.61
CA PRO A 297 -16.11 12.27 -22.42
C PRO A 297 -16.80 11.99 -21.07
N ASP A 298 -16.58 10.79 -20.51
CA ASP A 298 -17.25 10.27 -19.31
C ASP A 298 -16.27 9.77 -18.23
N ALA A 299 -14.96 10.01 -18.42
CA ALA A 299 -13.92 9.55 -17.49
C ALA A 299 -12.74 10.51 -17.39
N SER A 300 -11.99 10.40 -16.29
CA SER A 300 -10.72 11.11 -16.10
C SER A 300 -9.58 10.11 -15.97
N ALA A 301 -8.53 10.27 -16.77
CA ALA A 301 -7.29 9.53 -16.57
C ALA A 301 -6.48 10.17 -15.44
N SER A 302 -5.93 9.33 -14.55
CA SER A 302 -4.95 9.76 -13.56
C SER A 302 -4.00 8.61 -13.27
N GLY A 303 -2.78 8.94 -12.86
CA GLY A 303 -1.79 7.95 -12.51
C GLY A 303 -0.81 8.48 -11.48
N PHE A 304 -0.08 7.55 -10.88
CA PHE A 304 1.02 7.86 -9.98
C PHE A 304 2.05 6.74 -10.06
N VAL A 305 3.28 7.07 -9.70
CA VAL A 305 4.37 6.12 -9.52
C VAL A 305 4.73 6.16 -8.05
N ASP A 306 4.53 5.04 -7.36
CA ASP A 306 5.17 4.84 -6.05
C ASP A 306 6.59 4.34 -6.30
N ILE A 307 7.58 4.93 -5.62
CA ILE A 307 8.94 4.41 -5.66
C ILE A 307 9.03 3.25 -4.69
N TRP A 308 9.22 2.05 -5.23
CA TRP A 308 9.50 0.84 -4.47
C TRP A 308 11.01 0.72 -4.27
N GLY A 309 11.44 0.21 -3.12
CA GLY A 309 12.86 -0.05 -2.86
C GLY A 309 13.30 0.31 -1.44
N GLY A 310 14.23 -0.51 -0.97
CA GLY A 310 14.89 -0.60 0.32
C GLY A 310 15.62 -1.94 0.38
#